data_AF-A0AAN8Q7J4-F1
#
_entry.id   AF-A0AAN8Q7J4-F1
#
_cell.length_a   1.000
_cell.length_b   1.000
_cell.length_c   1.000
_cell.angle_alpha   90.00
_cell.angle_beta   90.00
_cell.angle_gamma   90.00
#
_symmetry.space_group_name_H-M   'P 1'
#
loop_
_entity.id
_entity.type
_entity.pdbx_description
1 polymer ?
#
loop_
_entity_poly.entity_id
_entity_poly.type
_entity_poly.pdbx_seq_one_letter_code
_entity_poly.pdbx_strand_id
1 'polypeptide(L)'
;MWFVVYFLSFFVPYVFGCGETINAQTGQIQSANYPRNYPDNQDCTWAVTVSGASIKVTFKDQFGIEQAGGCGYDYVQLYSITSRGAASIGKYCGGQSPGIKLVPSNRMMVKFKSDGSVNEKGFSVNFTAVVNGGWGGWSNFENVGQCSTTCGTGSQRQTRTRQCDNPAPLGGGSQCSGSSSEDQTVACKLRECPVHGGWSTWSDYEPGQCSVSCGTGYQNETSSRDCNNPTPVNSGEDCQGDDVRTRQTNCSMDPCPIHGGWSTWSDYEQGQCSASCGTGYQNETSSRDCNNPTPSNGGEDCQGDDVRTRETPCSMDPCPVDGGWGEWSDWEEEGDCSVTCGEGMIAETHSRTCDSPEPMYGGQMCNGHSQEGRSVPCNRSACQGICEVDGDKIPYARDFTKYYECTDKQPVLKSCPYRQRWQQSDLACANICPYFGSEMLAHPNDCYKFVQCVWSFYIEIQCPSGTAWSTTAGVCVDVADAQCRY
;
A
#
# COMPACT_ATOMS: atom_id res chain seq x y z
N MET A 1 -2.48 58.43 58.01
CA MET A 1 -3.01 58.40 59.39
C MET A 1 -2.48 59.65 60.09
N TRP A 2 -3.34 60.63 60.39
CA TRP A 2 -2.94 61.90 60.98
C TRP A 2 -2.59 61.68 62.46
N PHE A 3 -1.31 61.79 62.84
CA PHE A 3 -0.93 61.84 64.25
C PHE A 3 -1.01 63.29 64.72
N VAL A 4 -2.04 63.58 65.50
CA VAL A 4 -2.13 64.80 66.31
C VAL A 4 -1.06 64.68 67.40
N VAL A 5 0.07 65.37 67.20
CA VAL A 5 1.10 65.49 68.24
C VAL A 5 0.55 66.46 69.28
N TYR A 6 0.17 65.93 70.43
CA TYR A 6 -0.11 66.74 71.61
C TYR A 6 1.18 67.48 71.99
N PHE A 7 1.18 68.81 71.81
CA PHE A 7 2.19 69.69 72.39
C PHE A 7 2.11 69.54 73.91
N LEU A 8 3.03 68.78 74.50
CA LEU A 8 3.31 68.84 75.92
C LEU A 8 3.71 70.28 76.24
N SER A 9 2.85 70.97 76.97
CA SER A 9 3.15 72.27 77.56
C SER A 9 4.45 72.13 78.36
N PHE A 10 5.52 72.75 77.85
CA PHE A 10 6.79 72.86 78.55
C PHE A 10 6.53 73.69 79.81
N PHE A 11 6.43 73.02 80.96
CA PHE A 11 6.57 73.69 82.25
C PHE A 11 7.99 74.27 82.31
N VAL A 12 8.12 75.56 82.05
CA VAL A 12 9.36 76.29 82.36
C VAL A 12 9.45 76.29 83.88
N PRO A 13 10.44 75.63 84.51
CA PRO A 13 10.57 75.67 85.95
C PRO A 13 10.78 77.12 86.36
N TYR A 14 9.80 77.67 87.06
CA TYR A 14 9.83 79.03 87.58
C TYR A 14 10.65 78.98 88.85
N VAL A 15 11.87 79.52 88.81
CA VAL A 15 12.76 79.52 89.98
C VAL A 15 12.34 80.68 90.90
N PHE A 16 11.58 80.35 91.94
CA PHE A 16 11.21 81.27 93.02
C PHE A 16 12.31 81.29 94.08
N GLY A 17 13.28 82.20 93.96
CA GLY A 17 14.32 82.35 94.99
C GLY A 17 15.49 83.25 94.60
N CYS A 18 16.08 83.90 95.60
CA CYS A 18 17.31 84.66 95.48
C CYS A 18 18.51 83.71 95.55
N GLY A 19 18.98 83.28 94.38
CA GLY A 19 20.20 82.48 94.21
C GLY A 19 20.02 80.97 94.34
N GLU A 20 20.25 80.25 93.23
CA GLU A 20 20.19 78.79 93.15
C GLU A 20 21.20 78.24 92.11
N THR A 21 21.49 76.94 92.19
CA THR A 21 22.17 76.21 91.10
C THR A 21 21.14 75.54 90.20
N ILE A 22 21.09 75.94 88.93
CA ILE A 22 20.12 75.49 87.95
C ILE A 22 20.82 74.57 86.95
N ASN A 23 20.45 73.30 86.94
CA ASN A 23 20.91 72.30 85.98
C ASN A 23 19.75 71.96 85.03
N ALA A 24 19.55 72.79 84.01
CA ALA A 24 18.44 72.65 83.06
C ALA A 24 18.83 73.22 81.69
N GLN A 25 18.29 72.68 80.59
CA GLN A 25 18.57 73.21 79.24
C GLN A 25 17.88 74.54 78.97
N THR A 26 16.76 74.80 79.64
CA THR A 26 16.00 76.06 79.54
C THR A 26 15.51 76.44 80.92
N GLY A 27 15.24 77.72 81.12
CA GLY A 27 14.65 78.22 82.35
C GLY A 27 14.47 79.72 82.34
N GLN A 28 13.87 80.23 83.40
CA GLN A 28 13.64 81.66 83.59
C GLN A 28 14.20 82.09 84.95
N ILE A 29 14.90 83.21 84.97
CA ILE A 29 15.42 83.86 86.18
C ILE A 29 14.84 85.26 86.21
N GLN A 30 14.37 85.71 87.36
CA GLN A 30 13.84 87.05 87.53
C GLN A 30 14.20 87.63 88.89
N SER A 31 14.21 88.96 88.99
CA SER A 31 14.29 89.63 90.28
C SER A 31 13.04 89.34 91.12
N ALA A 32 13.17 89.46 92.44
CA ALA A 32 12.03 89.37 93.34
C ALA A 32 10.96 90.40 92.95
N ASN A 33 9.69 90.04 93.14
CA ASN A 33 8.50 90.83 92.80
C ASN A 33 8.26 91.17 91.33
N TYR A 34 9.15 90.81 90.39
CA TYR A 34 8.95 91.07 88.97
C TYR A 34 7.56 90.58 88.50
N PRO A 35 6.76 91.41 87.80
CA PRO A 35 7.12 92.67 87.12
C PRO A 35 6.98 93.96 87.95
N ARG A 36 6.77 93.86 89.27
CA ARG A 36 6.78 95.00 90.21
C ARG A 36 8.21 95.28 90.69
N ASN A 37 8.36 96.37 91.43
CA ASN A 37 9.68 96.81 91.85
C ASN A 37 10.37 95.78 92.77
N TYR A 38 11.67 95.56 92.50
CA TYR A 38 12.48 94.68 93.36
C TYR A 38 12.70 95.31 94.74
N PRO A 39 12.99 94.53 95.80
CA PRO A 39 13.30 95.08 97.11
C PRO A 39 14.71 95.69 97.18
N ASP A 40 14.96 96.53 98.18
CA ASP A 40 16.29 97.01 98.54
C ASP A 40 17.21 95.87 99.02
N ASN A 41 18.53 96.12 98.98
CA ASN A 41 19.61 95.34 99.57
C ASN A 41 19.65 93.86 99.13
N GLN A 42 19.30 93.56 97.88
CA GLN A 42 19.38 92.21 97.33
C GLN A 42 20.83 91.89 96.92
N ASP A 43 21.29 90.65 97.17
CA ASP A 43 22.51 90.10 96.57
C ASP A 43 22.24 88.65 96.17
N CYS A 44 21.69 88.47 94.97
CA CYS A 44 21.28 87.18 94.45
C CYS A 44 22.28 86.68 93.40
N THR A 45 22.64 85.40 93.45
CA THR A 45 23.53 84.77 92.46
C THR A 45 22.98 83.43 92.01
N TRP A 46 22.65 83.31 90.73
CA TRP A 46 22.21 82.05 90.13
C TRP A 46 23.35 81.45 89.29
N ALA A 47 23.67 80.18 89.54
CA ALA A 47 24.66 79.42 88.76
C ALA A 47 23.93 78.47 87.83
N VAL A 48 24.02 78.69 86.52
CA VAL A 48 23.32 77.86 85.51
C VAL A 48 24.33 76.98 84.80
N THR A 49 24.01 75.69 84.70
CA THR A 49 24.75 74.71 83.91
C THR A 49 23.82 74.02 82.91
N VAL A 50 24.25 73.97 81.64
CA VAL A 50 23.54 73.32 80.54
C VAL A 50 24.38 72.19 79.92
N SER A 51 23.78 71.33 79.11
CA SER A 51 24.50 70.26 78.38
C SER A 51 24.89 70.64 76.94
N GLY A 52 24.87 71.94 76.59
CA GLY A 52 25.32 72.49 75.30
C GLY A 52 26.71 73.14 75.39
N ALA A 53 27.14 73.80 74.31
CA ALA A 53 28.43 74.50 74.27
C ALA A 53 28.34 75.99 74.68
N SER A 54 27.16 76.58 74.55
CA SER A 54 26.88 77.98 74.88
C SER A 54 25.45 78.17 75.37
N ILE A 55 25.20 79.31 76.01
CA ILE A 55 23.88 79.66 76.57
C ILE A 55 23.39 80.95 75.91
N LYS A 56 22.19 80.91 75.35
CA LYS A 56 21.46 82.09 74.88
C LYS A 56 20.62 82.64 76.01
N VAL A 57 20.80 83.91 76.34
CA VAL A 57 20.04 84.64 77.36
C VAL A 57 19.21 85.73 76.67
N THR A 58 17.92 85.76 76.94
CA THR A 58 16.98 86.75 76.38
C THR A 58 16.35 87.52 77.53
N PHE A 59 16.67 88.80 77.66
CA PHE A 59 15.98 89.71 78.57
C PHE A 59 14.59 90.03 78.03
N LYS A 60 13.57 90.03 78.88
CA LYS A 60 12.24 90.57 78.52
C LYS A 60 12.32 92.08 78.30
N ASP A 61 11.38 92.61 77.52
CA ASP A 61 11.34 94.05 77.18
C ASP A 61 11.05 94.92 78.40
N GLN A 62 10.23 94.43 79.33
CA GLN A 62 10.00 95.10 80.62
C GLN A 62 11.23 94.88 81.52
N PHE A 63 12.16 95.82 81.41
CA PHE A 63 13.40 95.89 82.18
C PHE A 63 13.46 97.25 82.89
N GLY A 64 13.84 97.26 84.16
CA GLY A 64 14.02 98.48 84.92
C GLY A 64 14.88 98.22 86.12
N ILE A 65 16.13 98.68 86.08
CA ILE A 65 17.09 98.64 87.17
C ILE A 65 17.60 100.07 87.36
N GLU A 66 17.82 100.51 88.59
CA GLU A 66 18.25 101.90 88.87
C GLU A 66 19.44 102.32 87.99
N GLN A 67 19.31 103.46 87.32
CA GLN A 67 20.32 103.96 86.39
C GLN A 67 21.44 104.68 87.16
N ALA A 68 22.66 104.17 87.06
CA ALA A 68 23.86 104.80 87.59
C ALA A 68 25.04 104.69 86.60
N GLY A 69 26.01 105.59 86.67
CA GLY A 69 27.25 105.48 85.90
C GLY A 69 27.96 104.14 86.18
N GLY A 70 28.20 103.33 85.15
CA GLY A 70 28.80 101.98 85.31
C GLY A 70 27.94 100.98 86.12
N CYS A 71 26.65 101.28 86.31
CA CYS A 71 25.72 100.51 87.14
C CYS A 71 26.25 100.31 88.57
N GLY A 72 26.71 101.40 89.19
CA GLY A 72 27.34 101.40 90.51
C GLY A 72 26.38 101.11 91.68
N TYR A 73 25.10 101.50 91.54
CA TYR A 73 24.06 101.24 92.53
C TYR A 73 23.48 99.84 92.29
N ASP A 74 22.43 99.75 91.49
CA ASP A 74 21.78 98.47 91.15
C ASP A 74 22.27 97.90 89.81
N TYR A 75 22.36 96.58 89.72
CA TYR A 75 22.73 95.91 88.47
C TYR A 75 22.33 94.45 88.40
N VAL A 76 22.12 93.98 87.18
CA VAL A 76 22.21 92.57 86.83
C VAL A 76 23.43 92.34 85.95
N GLN A 77 24.24 91.33 86.27
CA GLN A 77 25.47 91.01 85.56
C GLN A 77 25.51 89.55 85.16
N LEU A 78 25.89 89.31 83.91
CA LEU A 78 26.09 87.97 83.37
C LEU A 78 27.58 87.66 83.32
N TYR A 79 27.95 86.45 83.73
CA TYR A 79 29.30 85.93 83.65
C TYR A 79 29.32 84.60 82.90
N SER A 80 30.34 84.41 82.05
CA SER A 80 30.72 83.12 81.49
C SER A 80 31.68 82.43 82.45
N ILE A 81 31.35 81.23 82.90
CA ILE A 81 32.21 80.47 83.81
C ILE A 81 32.96 79.42 83.00
N THR A 82 34.29 79.47 83.05
CA THR A 82 35.18 78.50 82.39
C THR A 82 36.19 77.95 83.40
N SER A 83 37.02 76.99 82.98
CA SER A 83 38.15 76.51 83.81
C SER A 83 39.15 77.62 84.18
N ARG A 84 39.18 78.73 83.43
CA ARG A 84 40.03 79.90 83.68
C ARG A 84 39.41 80.91 84.66
N GLY A 85 38.19 80.67 85.14
CA GLY A 85 37.45 81.56 86.04
C GLY A 85 36.21 82.19 85.40
N ALA A 86 35.70 83.25 86.04
CA ALA A 86 34.49 83.97 85.64
C ALA A 86 34.82 85.20 84.78
N ALA A 87 34.36 85.23 83.53
CA ALA A 87 34.51 86.37 82.63
C ALA A 87 33.18 87.13 82.51
N SER A 88 33.18 88.45 82.73
CA SER A 88 31.97 89.28 82.60
C SER A 88 31.52 89.38 81.14
N ILE A 89 30.29 88.98 80.86
CA ILE A 89 29.61 89.17 79.56
C ILE A 89 29.01 90.57 79.47
N GLY A 90 28.54 91.09 80.59
CA GLY A 90 28.08 92.47 80.70
C GLY A 90 27.32 92.73 81.99
N LYS A 91 27.37 93.99 82.42
CA LYS A 91 26.69 94.53 83.60
C LYS A 91 25.65 95.54 83.12
N TYR A 92 24.41 95.39 83.58
CA TYR A 92 23.25 96.06 83.00
C TYR A 92 22.42 96.76 84.08
N CYS A 93 22.02 97.99 83.78
CA CYS A 93 21.13 98.84 84.56
C CYS A 93 20.37 99.79 83.61
N GLY A 94 19.37 100.51 84.12
CA GLY A 94 18.52 101.42 83.35
C GLY A 94 17.16 100.84 82.96
N GLY A 95 16.43 101.58 82.13
CA GLY A 95 15.09 101.19 81.64
C GLY A 95 15.07 100.51 80.27
N GLN A 96 16.22 100.38 79.60
CA GLN A 96 16.32 99.75 78.28
C GLN A 96 16.78 98.29 78.42
N SER A 97 16.02 97.37 77.83
CA SER A 97 16.36 95.94 77.90
C SER A 97 17.69 95.64 77.18
N PRO A 98 18.61 94.85 77.78
CA PRO A 98 19.84 94.42 77.12
C PRO A 98 19.65 93.53 75.89
N GLY A 99 18.44 93.03 75.65
CA GLY A 99 18.10 92.16 74.53
C GLY A 99 18.67 90.74 74.65
N ILE A 100 19.14 90.18 73.55
CA ILE A 100 19.73 88.83 73.51
C ILE A 100 21.24 88.91 73.78
N LYS A 101 21.73 88.03 74.66
CA LYS A 101 23.16 87.83 74.93
C LYS A 101 23.53 86.35 74.74
N LEU A 102 24.75 86.13 74.25
CA LEU A 102 25.33 84.79 74.09
C LEU A 102 26.47 84.63 75.09
N VAL A 103 26.40 83.57 75.88
CA VAL A 103 27.45 83.18 76.81
C VAL A 103 28.23 82.03 76.18
N PRO A 104 29.52 82.20 75.83
CA PRO A 104 30.34 81.19 75.16
C PRO A 104 30.88 80.13 76.14
N SER A 105 30.00 79.57 76.97
CA SER A 105 30.28 78.48 77.89
C SER A 105 28.99 77.74 78.23
N ASN A 106 29.12 76.48 78.65
CA ASN A 106 28.02 75.68 79.17
C ASN A 106 27.65 76.03 80.63
N ARG A 107 28.39 76.95 81.26
CA ARG A 107 28.15 77.44 82.61
C ARG A 107 28.08 78.97 82.60
N MET A 108 27.00 79.53 83.14
CA MET A 108 26.87 80.96 83.35
C MET A 108 26.55 81.28 84.81
N MET A 109 26.89 82.48 85.24
CA MET A 109 26.45 83.04 86.51
C MET A 109 25.70 84.34 86.26
N VAL A 110 24.51 84.46 86.87
CA VAL A 110 23.70 85.68 86.86
C VAL A 110 23.78 86.27 88.26
N LYS A 111 24.31 87.48 88.40
CA LYS A 111 24.38 88.19 89.69
C LYS A 111 23.47 89.40 89.63
N PHE A 112 22.56 89.52 90.59
CA PHE A 112 21.74 90.70 90.80
C PHE A 112 22.09 91.33 92.14
N LYS A 113 22.36 92.64 92.15
CA LYS A 113 22.62 93.39 93.37
C LYS A 113 21.79 94.68 93.37
N SER A 114 21.16 94.98 94.50
CA SER A 114 20.54 96.29 94.76
C SER A 114 21.11 96.94 96.02
N ASP A 115 21.05 98.27 96.09
CA ASP A 115 21.44 99.07 97.24
C ASP A 115 20.25 99.38 98.17
N GLY A 116 20.42 100.34 99.10
CA GLY A 116 19.42 100.65 100.12
C GLY A 116 18.27 101.55 99.68
N SER A 117 18.18 101.95 98.41
CA SER A 117 17.15 102.88 97.92
C SER A 117 16.88 102.76 96.42
N VAL A 118 15.80 103.42 95.94
CA VAL A 118 15.44 103.58 94.52
C VAL A 118 15.35 102.26 93.75
N ASN A 119 14.19 101.60 93.83
CA ASN A 119 13.95 100.38 93.06
C ASN A 119 13.09 100.64 91.82
N GLU A 120 13.33 99.83 90.80
CA GLU A 120 12.59 99.81 89.54
C GLU A 120 11.99 98.43 89.28
N LYS A 121 11.29 98.25 88.15
CA LYS A 121 10.52 97.03 87.80
C LYS A 121 11.27 95.69 87.83
N GLY A 122 12.60 95.71 87.84
CA GLY A 122 13.45 94.52 87.85
C GLY A 122 13.78 93.97 86.47
N PHE A 123 14.15 92.69 86.44
CA PHE A 123 14.48 91.97 85.22
C PHE A 123 13.84 90.58 85.21
N SER A 124 13.62 90.06 84.01
CA SER A 124 13.31 88.65 83.78
C SER A 124 14.08 88.21 82.54
N VAL A 125 14.87 87.15 82.68
CA VAL A 125 15.64 86.54 81.60
C VAL A 125 15.19 85.11 81.37
N ASN A 126 15.02 84.74 80.11
CA ASN A 126 14.96 83.34 79.71
C ASN A 126 16.35 82.91 79.27
N PHE A 127 16.79 81.74 79.71
CA PHE A 127 17.99 81.12 79.18
C PHE A 127 17.66 79.83 78.45
N THR A 128 18.46 79.50 77.44
CA THR A 128 18.35 78.27 76.66
C THR A 128 19.73 77.82 76.20
N ALA A 129 20.01 76.53 76.35
CA ALA A 129 21.21 75.91 75.81
C ALA A 129 21.19 76.00 74.29
N VAL A 130 22.32 76.38 73.71
CA VAL A 130 22.53 76.30 72.27
C VAL A 130 23.16 74.94 71.98
N VAL A 131 22.40 74.09 71.29
CA VAL A 131 22.81 72.74 70.90
C VAL A 131 22.75 72.65 69.39
N ASN A 132 23.88 72.31 68.77
CA ASN A 132 23.92 72.03 67.33
C ASN A 132 23.36 70.63 67.07
N GLY A 133 22.63 70.49 65.98
CA GLY A 133 22.02 69.23 65.57
C GLY A 133 23.05 68.16 65.24
N GLY A 134 22.80 66.95 65.72
CA GLY A 134 23.50 65.74 65.31
C GLY A 134 22.56 64.80 64.55
N TRP A 135 23.11 64.12 63.54
CA TRP A 135 22.36 63.10 62.81
C TRP A 135 22.04 61.92 63.73
N GLY A 136 20.77 61.53 63.76
CA GLY A 136 20.34 60.22 64.24
C GLY A 136 20.83 59.09 63.35
N GLY A 137 20.46 57.86 63.74
CA GLY A 137 20.74 56.68 62.93
C GLY A 137 20.01 56.71 61.59
N TRP A 138 20.60 56.06 60.58
CA TRP A 138 19.90 55.80 59.33
C TRP A 138 18.79 54.75 59.53
N SER A 139 17.65 54.96 58.86
CA SER A 139 16.65 53.91 58.70
C SER A 139 17.20 52.75 57.87
N ASN A 140 16.48 51.64 57.87
CA ASN A 140 16.70 50.59 56.87
C ASN A 140 16.36 51.12 55.47
N PHE A 141 16.94 50.49 54.45
CA PHE A 141 16.58 50.75 53.06
C PHE A 141 15.19 50.18 52.76
N GLU A 142 14.32 51.04 52.24
CA GLU A 142 12.97 50.66 51.81
C GLU A 142 12.88 50.72 50.29
N ASN A 143 12.18 49.76 49.67
CA ASN A 143 11.95 49.76 48.22
C ASN A 143 11.01 50.90 47.85
N VAL A 144 11.44 51.77 46.95
CA VAL A 144 10.66 52.89 46.43
C VAL A 144 10.43 52.69 44.94
N GLY A 145 9.18 52.45 44.57
CA GLY A 145 8.78 52.15 43.19
C GLY A 145 8.78 50.66 42.86
N GLN A 146 8.48 50.35 41.60
CA GLN A 146 8.43 48.99 41.07
C GLN A 146 9.74 48.63 40.37
N CYS A 147 9.99 47.33 40.18
CA CYS A 147 11.11 46.85 39.36
C CYS A 147 11.03 47.43 37.95
N SER A 148 12.15 47.85 37.39
CA SER A 148 12.20 48.47 36.04
C SER A 148 11.78 47.52 34.92
N THR A 149 11.74 46.21 35.17
CA THR A 149 11.30 45.19 34.22
C THR A 149 10.15 44.38 34.82
N THR A 150 9.23 43.92 33.96
CA THR A 150 8.13 43.03 34.35
C THR A 150 8.54 41.55 34.33
N CYS A 151 9.72 41.24 33.79
CA CYS A 151 10.36 39.93 33.78
C CYS A 151 11.89 40.09 33.64
N GLY A 152 12.65 39.05 33.95
CA GLY A 152 14.11 39.06 33.90
C GLY A 152 14.73 39.93 35.00
N THR A 153 16.02 40.24 34.85
CA THR A 153 16.74 41.10 35.77
C THR A 153 16.44 42.56 35.49
N GLY A 154 15.81 43.23 36.45
CA GLY A 154 15.59 44.66 36.45
C GLY A 154 16.32 45.33 37.61
N SER A 155 16.07 46.63 37.74
CA SER A 155 16.60 47.45 38.82
C SER A 155 15.45 48.12 39.57
N GLN A 156 15.55 48.18 40.89
CA GLN A 156 14.63 48.93 41.74
C GLN A 156 15.41 49.90 42.62
N ARG A 157 14.78 51.02 42.96
CA ARG A 157 15.36 52.03 43.83
C ARG A 157 15.04 51.69 45.28
N GLN A 158 16.03 51.81 46.14
CA GLN A 158 15.87 51.76 47.58
C GLN A 158 16.29 53.09 48.19
N THR A 159 15.53 53.59 49.16
CA THR A 159 15.81 54.84 49.86
C THR A 159 15.87 54.59 51.35
N ARG A 160 16.83 55.21 52.04
CA ARG A 160 16.85 55.31 53.50
C ARG A 160 16.93 56.77 53.93
N THR A 161 16.46 57.07 55.13
CA THR A 161 16.44 58.43 55.67
C THR A 161 17.03 58.49 57.06
N ARG A 162 17.44 59.68 57.50
CA ARG A 162 17.87 59.96 58.87
C ARG A 162 17.34 61.32 59.31
N GLN A 163 17.15 61.47 60.62
CA GLN A 163 16.63 62.69 61.22
C GLN A 163 17.74 63.45 61.96
N CYS A 164 17.59 64.77 62.08
CA CYS A 164 18.52 65.62 62.82
C CYS A 164 18.06 65.76 64.27
N ASP A 165 18.11 64.66 65.01
CA ASP A 165 17.49 64.51 66.33
C ASP A 165 18.42 63.95 67.41
N ASN A 166 19.70 63.66 67.09
CA ASN A 166 20.64 63.06 68.03
C ASN A 166 21.97 63.83 68.14
N PRO A 167 22.00 64.96 68.88
CA PRO A 167 20.86 65.61 69.54
C PRO A 167 20.08 66.52 68.57
N ALA A 168 18.82 66.81 68.88
CA ALA A 168 18.04 67.79 68.15
C ALA A 168 18.58 69.22 68.37
N PRO A 169 18.62 70.08 67.34
CA PRO A 169 19.00 71.49 67.49
C PRO A 169 18.14 72.22 68.52
N LEU A 170 18.77 72.98 69.41
CA LEU A 170 18.09 73.78 70.45
C LEU A 170 18.69 75.19 70.51
N GLY A 171 17.87 76.18 70.90
CA GLY A 171 18.35 77.53 71.21
C GLY A 171 18.88 78.34 70.02
N GLY A 172 18.61 77.90 68.79
CA GLY A 172 19.17 78.48 67.57
C GLY A 172 20.51 77.87 67.14
N GLY A 173 20.86 76.68 67.65
CA GLY A 173 22.00 75.91 67.13
C GLY A 173 21.80 75.49 65.68
N SER A 174 22.91 75.11 65.02
CA SER A 174 22.90 74.77 63.60
C SER A 174 22.12 73.49 63.33
N GLN A 175 21.41 73.44 62.20
CA GLN A 175 20.88 72.19 61.64
C GLN A 175 22.02 71.28 61.18
N CYS A 176 21.73 69.99 61.02
CA CYS A 176 22.69 69.04 60.51
C CYS A 176 23.10 69.38 59.06
N SER A 177 24.39 69.21 58.74
CA SER A 177 24.91 69.40 57.39
C SER A 177 24.96 68.07 56.61
N GLY A 178 24.66 68.15 55.31
CA GLY A 178 24.61 66.98 54.41
C GLY A 178 23.19 66.45 54.16
N SER A 179 23.08 65.34 53.43
CA SER A 179 21.80 64.78 53.03
C SER A 179 21.10 64.03 54.17
N SER A 180 19.77 64.19 54.27
CA SER A 180 18.87 63.41 55.14
C SER A 180 18.28 62.18 54.45
N SER A 181 18.57 62.00 53.16
CA SER A 181 18.10 60.91 52.31
C SER A 181 19.28 60.35 51.52
N GLU A 182 19.29 59.04 51.34
CA GLU A 182 20.26 58.33 50.51
C GLU A 182 19.54 57.26 49.69
N ASP A 183 19.87 57.21 48.41
CA ASP A 183 19.31 56.28 47.45
C ASP A 183 20.37 55.29 46.96
N GLN A 184 19.95 54.05 46.76
CA GLN A 184 20.74 53.04 46.06
C GLN A 184 19.88 52.33 45.01
N THR A 185 20.54 51.76 44.01
CA THR A 185 19.89 50.92 43.00
C THR A 185 20.27 49.48 43.28
N VAL A 186 19.27 48.62 43.44
CA VAL A 186 19.47 47.18 43.67
C VAL A 186 18.81 46.37 42.56
N ALA A 187 19.37 45.21 42.27
CA ALA A 187 18.78 44.29 41.31
C ALA A 187 17.47 43.72 41.85
N CYS A 188 16.49 43.54 40.95
CA CYS A 188 15.23 42.88 41.22
C CYS A 188 14.91 41.88 40.12
N LYS A 189 14.18 40.83 40.47
CA LYS A 189 13.71 39.81 39.54
C LYS A 189 12.31 39.37 39.94
N LEU A 190 11.31 39.83 39.19
CA LEU A 190 9.90 39.53 39.49
C LEU A 190 9.52 38.12 39.02
N ARG A 191 9.88 37.79 37.77
CA ARG A 191 9.64 36.50 37.12
C ARG A 191 10.62 36.30 35.98
N GLU A 192 10.77 35.08 35.48
CA GLU A 192 11.52 34.82 34.25
C GLU A 192 10.78 35.38 33.02
N CYS A 193 11.52 35.81 31.99
CA CYS A 193 10.91 36.32 30.77
C CYS A 193 10.38 35.19 29.87
N PRO A 194 9.27 35.43 29.14
CA PRO A 194 8.85 34.56 28.04
C PRO A 194 10.00 34.43 27.04
N VAL A 195 10.29 33.19 26.66
CA VAL A 195 11.19 32.90 25.53
C VAL A 195 10.31 32.30 24.46
N HIS A 196 10.16 33.04 23.36
CA HIS A 196 9.38 32.57 22.21
C HIS A 196 10.10 31.43 21.51
N GLY A 197 9.33 30.51 20.97
CA GLY A 197 9.83 29.38 20.20
C GLY A 197 10.59 29.82 18.96
N GLY A 198 11.71 29.15 18.71
CA GLY A 198 12.44 29.25 17.45
C GLY A 198 12.46 27.90 16.73
N TRP A 199 12.24 27.94 15.42
CA TRP A 199 12.35 26.76 14.57
C TRP A 199 13.79 26.21 14.57
N SER A 200 13.94 24.89 14.67
CA SER A 200 15.18 24.20 14.32
C SER A 200 15.51 24.41 12.84
N THR A 201 16.74 24.08 12.44
CA THR A 201 17.02 23.88 11.02
C THR A 201 16.13 22.76 10.48
N TRP A 202 15.68 22.91 9.24
CA TRP A 202 15.01 21.84 8.51
C TRP A 202 15.90 20.60 8.46
N SER A 203 15.32 19.43 8.67
CA SER A 203 15.97 18.14 8.42
C SER A 203 16.35 18.01 6.94
N ASP A 204 17.24 17.09 6.63
CA ASP A 204 17.40 16.62 5.26
C ASP A 204 16.07 16.04 4.73
N TYR A 205 15.92 16.05 3.41
CA TYR A 205 14.73 15.56 2.74
C TYR A 205 14.70 14.03 2.74
N GLU A 206 13.69 13.46 3.39
CA GLU A 206 13.42 12.02 3.37
C GLU A 206 12.59 11.65 2.14
N PRO A 207 13.04 10.68 1.32
CA PRO A 207 12.33 10.29 0.11
C PRO A 207 11.06 9.49 0.42
N GLY A 208 9.93 9.94 -0.12
CA GLY A 208 8.69 9.18 -0.12
C GLY A 208 8.69 8.03 -1.15
N GLN A 209 7.59 7.29 -1.22
CA GLN A 209 7.42 6.25 -2.24
C GLN A 209 7.24 6.88 -3.64
N CYS A 210 7.80 6.23 -4.65
CA CYS A 210 7.61 6.62 -6.03
C CYS A 210 6.16 6.38 -6.47
N SER A 211 5.59 7.30 -7.24
CA SER A 211 4.21 7.21 -7.74
C SER A 211 3.95 6.04 -8.68
N VAL A 212 5.03 5.41 -9.18
CA VAL A 212 5.00 4.25 -10.08
C VAL A 212 5.81 3.12 -9.49
N SER A 213 5.46 1.89 -9.82
CA SER A 213 6.24 0.70 -9.44
C SER A 213 7.37 0.37 -10.44
N CYS A 214 7.35 0.99 -11.62
CA CYS A 214 8.35 0.83 -12.68
C CYS A 214 8.43 2.08 -13.58
N GLY A 215 9.56 2.32 -14.24
CA GLY A 215 9.77 3.48 -15.11
C GLY A 215 9.97 4.79 -14.35
N THR A 216 9.71 5.93 -15.03
CA THR A 216 9.86 7.26 -14.43
C THR A 216 8.56 7.71 -13.76
N GLY A 217 8.64 8.14 -12.50
CA GLY A 217 7.53 8.73 -11.78
C GLY A 217 7.98 9.90 -10.91
N TYR A 218 7.14 10.25 -9.95
CA TYR A 218 7.40 11.34 -9.01
C TYR A 218 7.31 10.82 -7.58
N GLN A 219 8.18 11.30 -6.70
CA GLN A 219 8.12 11.05 -5.26
C GLN A 219 7.99 12.37 -4.53
N ASN A 220 7.30 12.34 -3.39
CA ASN A 220 7.19 13.47 -2.50
C ASN A 220 8.25 13.32 -1.41
N GLU A 221 9.23 14.21 -1.38
CA GLU A 221 10.23 14.27 -0.34
C GLU A 221 9.75 15.22 0.75
N THR A 222 9.79 14.78 2.00
CA THR A 222 9.37 15.54 3.17
C THR A 222 10.58 15.97 3.99
N SER A 223 10.55 17.19 4.51
CA SER A 223 11.55 17.72 5.45
C SER A 223 10.78 18.32 6.62
N SER A 224 11.22 18.07 7.85
CA SER A 224 10.56 18.54 9.07
C SER A 224 11.48 19.42 9.91
N ARG A 225 10.88 20.17 10.83
CA ARG A 225 11.58 20.98 11.82
C ARG A 225 10.78 21.03 13.11
N ASP A 226 11.46 21.18 14.23
CA ASP A 226 10.84 21.24 15.54
C ASP A 226 10.94 22.66 16.11
N CYS A 227 9.96 23.08 16.91
CA CYS A 227 10.02 24.35 17.62
C CYS A 227 10.88 24.25 18.89
N ASN A 228 12.19 24.02 18.74
CA ASN A 228 13.08 23.72 19.85
C ASN A 228 14.36 24.58 19.92
N ASN A 229 14.55 25.55 19.01
CA ASN A 229 15.77 26.36 18.93
C ASN A 229 15.48 27.88 18.97
N PRO A 230 15.11 28.44 20.14
CA PRO A 230 14.94 27.76 21.43
C PRO A 230 13.53 27.18 21.61
N THR A 231 13.36 26.27 22.56
CA THR A 231 12.04 25.76 22.95
C THR A 231 11.26 26.85 23.69
N PRO A 232 9.97 27.10 23.38
CA PRO A 232 9.17 28.05 24.11
C PRO A 232 9.14 27.74 25.62
N VAL A 233 9.48 28.71 26.46
CA VAL A 233 9.39 28.58 27.93
C VAL A 233 8.78 29.84 28.55
N ASN A 234 8.32 29.73 29.80
CA ASN A 234 7.71 30.82 30.56
C ASN A 234 6.54 31.51 29.82
N SER A 235 5.69 30.70 29.17
CA SER A 235 4.56 31.18 28.35
C SER A 235 4.98 32.03 27.15
N GLY A 236 6.18 31.81 26.60
CA GLY A 236 6.53 32.30 25.27
C GLY A 236 5.62 31.72 24.20
N GLU A 237 5.41 32.49 23.14
CA GLU A 237 4.59 32.05 22.01
C GLU A 237 5.25 30.89 21.29
N ASP A 238 4.42 29.98 20.77
CA ASP A 238 4.86 28.87 19.95
C ASP A 238 5.27 29.35 18.55
N CYS A 239 6.04 28.54 17.83
CA CYS A 239 6.49 28.88 16.49
C CYS A 239 5.30 29.00 15.52
N GLN A 240 5.33 30.01 14.65
CA GLN A 240 4.31 30.20 13.61
C GLN A 240 4.79 29.67 12.25
N GLY A 241 3.90 28.97 11.54
CA GLY A 241 4.13 28.37 10.23
C GLY A 241 4.18 26.84 10.27
N ASP A 242 4.41 26.21 9.12
CA ASP A 242 4.39 24.76 9.00
C ASP A 242 5.67 24.11 9.58
N ASP A 243 5.48 23.01 10.30
CA ASP A 243 6.52 22.13 10.86
C ASP A 243 6.99 21.06 9.85
N VAL A 244 6.23 20.85 8.77
CA VAL A 244 6.55 19.94 7.68
C VAL A 244 6.44 20.66 6.33
N ARG A 245 7.42 20.42 5.45
CA ARG A 245 7.35 20.86 4.05
C ARG A 245 7.60 19.69 3.11
N THR A 246 6.94 19.73 1.96
CA THR A 246 7.03 18.70 0.93
C THR A 246 7.52 19.30 -0.38
N ARG A 247 8.42 18.61 -1.07
CA ARG A 247 8.77 18.91 -2.46
C ARG A 247 8.59 17.67 -3.32
N GLN A 248 8.23 17.87 -4.59
CA GLN A 248 8.12 16.78 -5.55
C GLN A 248 9.42 16.67 -6.36
N THR A 249 9.98 15.47 -6.44
CA THR A 249 11.16 15.17 -7.25
C THR A 249 10.89 13.98 -8.15
N ASN A 250 11.68 13.83 -9.23
CA ASN A 250 11.56 12.68 -10.12
C ASN A 250 12.20 11.46 -9.44
N CYS A 251 11.51 10.33 -9.48
CA CYS A 251 12.05 9.03 -9.12
C CYS A 251 12.13 8.15 -10.38
N SER A 252 13.16 7.30 -10.44
CA SER A 252 13.32 6.30 -11.50
C SER A 252 13.32 4.94 -10.85
N MET A 253 12.31 4.14 -11.16
CA MET A 253 12.23 2.73 -10.81
C MET A 253 12.82 1.88 -11.94
N ASP A 254 12.94 0.57 -11.73
CA ASP A 254 13.33 -0.36 -12.78
C ASP A 254 12.42 -0.25 -14.01
N PRO A 255 12.93 -0.50 -15.22
CA PRO A 255 12.13 -0.41 -16.45
C PRO A 255 10.85 -1.26 -16.38
N CYS A 256 9.73 -0.73 -16.88
CA CYS A 256 8.45 -1.44 -16.84
C CYS A 256 8.46 -2.73 -17.67
N PRO A 257 7.69 -3.76 -17.25
CA PRO A 257 7.45 -4.96 -18.03
C PRO A 257 6.94 -4.59 -19.44
N ILE A 258 7.63 -5.07 -20.47
CA ILE A 258 7.17 -4.97 -21.85
C ILE A 258 6.65 -6.36 -22.21
N HIS A 259 5.33 -6.49 -22.35
CA HIS A 259 4.70 -7.73 -22.78
C HIS A 259 5.01 -8.02 -24.25
N GLY A 260 5.15 -9.30 -24.58
CA GLY A 260 5.42 -9.77 -25.93
C GLY A 260 4.31 -9.42 -26.91
N GLY A 261 4.70 -8.90 -28.06
CA GLY A 261 3.82 -8.75 -29.22
C GLY A 261 4.25 -9.65 -30.36
N TRP A 262 3.27 -10.30 -30.99
CA TRP A 262 3.50 -11.10 -32.20
C TRP A 262 3.97 -10.22 -33.36
N SER A 263 4.96 -10.68 -34.11
CA SER A 263 5.29 -10.15 -35.44
C SER A 263 4.12 -10.34 -36.41
N THR A 264 4.18 -9.67 -37.56
CA THR A 264 3.32 -10.08 -38.69
C THR A 264 3.67 -11.52 -39.08
N TRP A 265 2.65 -12.28 -39.48
CA TRP A 265 2.84 -13.61 -40.07
C TRP A 265 3.73 -13.52 -41.32
N SER A 266 4.65 -14.48 -41.47
CA SER A 266 5.43 -14.67 -42.69
C SER A 266 4.52 -15.01 -43.87
N ASP A 267 5.04 -14.84 -45.09
CA ASP A 267 4.41 -15.43 -46.27
C ASP A 267 4.34 -16.98 -46.12
N TYR A 268 3.37 -17.59 -46.80
CA TYR A 268 3.16 -19.04 -46.74
C TYR A 268 4.23 -19.79 -47.53
N GLU A 269 4.93 -20.72 -46.87
CA GLU A 269 5.85 -21.66 -47.50
C GLU A 269 5.08 -22.88 -48.02
N GLN A 270 5.31 -23.27 -49.27
CA GLN A 270 4.58 -24.36 -49.93
C GLN A 270 5.15 -25.73 -49.55
N GLY A 271 4.32 -26.61 -49.00
CA GLY A 271 4.64 -28.03 -48.79
C GLY A 271 4.51 -28.88 -50.06
N GLN A 272 4.89 -30.16 -49.96
CA GLN A 272 4.78 -31.10 -51.07
C GLN A 272 3.33 -31.57 -51.29
N CYS A 273 2.95 -31.78 -52.55
CA CYS A 273 1.62 -32.28 -52.91
C CYS A 273 1.44 -33.73 -52.40
N SER A 274 0.29 -34.01 -51.78
CA SER A 274 -0.03 -35.33 -51.22
C SER A 274 -0.26 -36.41 -52.29
N ALA A 275 -0.55 -36.03 -53.53
CA ALA A 275 -0.75 -36.93 -54.65
C ALA A 275 0.48 -36.93 -55.58
N SER A 276 0.88 -38.11 -56.07
CA SER A 276 1.97 -38.28 -57.03
C SER A 276 1.54 -38.24 -58.50
N CYS A 277 0.24 -38.33 -58.79
CA CYS A 277 -0.40 -38.08 -60.09
C CYS A 277 -1.88 -37.69 -59.86
N GLY A 278 -2.49 -36.87 -60.73
CA GLY A 278 -3.85 -36.34 -60.53
C GLY A 278 -3.96 -35.21 -59.51
N THR A 279 -5.13 -35.01 -58.89
CA THR A 279 -5.37 -33.93 -57.91
C THR A 279 -5.00 -34.34 -56.49
N GLY A 280 -4.32 -33.46 -55.75
CA GLY A 280 -3.97 -33.64 -54.34
C GLY A 280 -4.10 -32.35 -53.53
N TYR A 281 -3.58 -32.37 -52.31
CA TYR A 281 -3.54 -31.22 -51.40
C TYR A 281 -2.11 -31.02 -50.88
N GLN A 282 -1.69 -29.78 -50.70
CA GLN A 282 -0.43 -29.41 -50.08
C GLN A 282 -0.69 -28.57 -48.82
N ASN A 283 0.12 -28.79 -47.79
CA ASN A 283 0.09 -27.99 -46.58
C ASN A 283 1.01 -26.77 -46.75
N GLU A 284 0.44 -25.59 -46.63
CA GLU A 284 1.18 -24.33 -46.59
C GLU A 284 1.32 -23.86 -45.15
N THR A 285 2.55 -23.60 -44.70
CA THR A 285 2.86 -23.15 -43.34
C THR A 285 3.29 -21.68 -43.32
N SER A 286 2.85 -20.94 -42.31
CA SER A 286 3.23 -19.54 -42.05
C SER A 286 3.55 -19.39 -40.57
N SER A 287 4.63 -18.69 -40.23
CA SER A 287 5.13 -18.53 -38.87
C SER A 287 5.20 -17.06 -38.44
N ARG A 288 5.28 -16.82 -37.14
CA ARG A 288 5.47 -15.50 -36.53
C ARG A 288 6.33 -15.62 -35.28
N ASP A 289 7.08 -14.57 -34.97
CA ASP A 289 7.94 -14.52 -33.80
C ASP A 289 7.38 -13.56 -32.76
N CYS A 290 7.59 -13.84 -31.46
CA CYS A 290 7.22 -12.93 -30.38
C CYS A 290 8.27 -11.83 -30.19
N ASN A 291 8.39 -10.93 -31.18
CA ASN A 291 9.47 -9.93 -31.24
C ASN A 291 9.00 -8.50 -31.53
N ASN A 292 7.69 -8.23 -31.57
CA ASN A 292 7.15 -6.92 -31.93
C ASN A 292 6.10 -6.41 -30.91
N PRO A 293 6.51 -6.01 -29.69
CA PRO A 293 7.89 -5.99 -29.18
C PRO A 293 8.31 -7.32 -28.51
N THR A 294 9.61 -7.57 -28.39
CA THR A 294 10.14 -8.71 -27.62
C THR A 294 9.83 -8.54 -26.13
N PRO A 295 9.33 -9.58 -25.42
CA PRO A 295 9.16 -9.53 -23.98
C PRO A 295 10.45 -9.12 -23.27
N SER A 296 10.37 -8.14 -22.37
CA SER A 296 11.52 -7.70 -21.56
C SER A 296 11.07 -7.17 -20.21
N ASN A 297 12.00 -7.04 -19.27
CA ASN A 297 11.75 -6.56 -17.89
C ASN A 297 10.65 -7.33 -17.14
N GLY A 298 10.56 -8.65 -17.37
CA GLY A 298 9.55 -9.51 -16.72
C GLY A 298 8.15 -9.44 -17.33
N GLY A 299 7.99 -8.89 -18.53
CA GLY A 299 6.74 -8.94 -19.29
C GLY A 299 6.36 -10.36 -19.71
N GLU A 300 5.06 -10.60 -19.82
CA GLU A 300 4.51 -11.89 -20.22
C GLU A 300 4.85 -12.22 -21.69
N ASP A 301 5.03 -13.50 -21.97
CA ASP A 301 5.27 -14.02 -23.32
C ASP A 301 4.00 -14.01 -24.18
N CYS A 302 4.14 -14.07 -25.49
CA CYS A 302 3.01 -14.07 -26.41
C CYS A 302 2.17 -15.34 -26.24
N GLN A 303 0.84 -15.20 -26.20
CA GLN A 303 -0.08 -16.35 -26.12
C GLN A 303 -0.67 -16.71 -27.49
N GLY A 304 -0.70 -18.02 -27.80
CA GLY A 304 -1.20 -18.61 -29.05
C GLY A 304 -0.12 -19.29 -29.88
N ASP A 305 -0.51 -19.94 -30.97
CA ASP A 305 0.43 -20.70 -31.81
C ASP A 305 1.35 -19.76 -32.63
N ASP A 306 2.63 -20.10 -32.70
CA ASP A 306 3.69 -19.45 -33.48
C ASP A 306 3.75 -19.94 -34.93
N VAL A 307 3.03 -21.03 -35.25
CA VAL A 307 2.91 -21.60 -36.59
C VAL A 307 1.44 -21.88 -36.91
N ARG A 308 1.02 -21.55 -38.14
CA ARG A 308 -0.28 -21.95 -38.68
C ARG A 308 -0.12 -22.66 -40.01
N THR A 309 -0.99 -23.64 -40.25
CA THR A 309 -1.00 -24.44 -41.48
C THR A 309 -2.35 -24.30 -42.18
N ARG A 310 -2.35 -24.22 -43.51
CA ARG A 310 -3.57 -24.30 -44.34
C ARG A 310 -3.38 -25.32 -45.47
N GLU A 311 -4.46 -26.02 -45.83
CA GLU A 311 -4.48 -26.93 -46.97
C GLU A 311 -4.87 -26.18 -48.26
N THR A 312 -4.04 -26.28 -49.29
CA THR A 312 -4.30 -25.72 -50.63
C THR A 312 -4.33 -26.86 -51.67
N PRO A 313 -5.26 -26.85 -52.65
CA PRO A 313 -5.26 -27.85 -53.73
C PRO A 313 -4.02 -27.76 -54.62
N CYS A 314 -3.50 -28.91 -55.06
CA CYS A 314 -2.41 -29.05 -56.03
C CYS A 314 -2.78 -30.07 -57.13
N SER A 315 -2.21 -29.95 -58.33
CA SER A 315 -2.47 -30.87 -59.46
C SER A 315 -1.17 -31.36 -60.10
N MET A 316 -1.07 -32.67 -60.30
CA MET A 316 0.02 -33.41 -60.95
C MET A 316 -0.47 -34.07 -62.27
N ASP A 317 0.43 -34.62 -63.09
CA ASP A 317 0.14 -35.26 -64.39
C ASP A 317 -0.86 -36.46 -64.31
N PRO A 318 -1.59 -36.82 -65.39
CA PRO A 318 -2.64 -37.86 -65.38
C PRO A 318 -2.12 -39.30 -65.22
N CYS A 319 -2.87 -40.15 -64.49
CA CYS A 319 -2.47 -41.52 -64.12
C CYS A 319 -2.84 -42.62 -65.17
N PRO A 320 -2.17 -43.80 -65.19
CA PRO A 320 -2.44 -44.93 -66.10
C PRO A 320 -3.86 -45.52 -66.01
N VAL A 321 -4.44 -45.93 -67.15
CA VAL A 321 -5.78 -46.57 -67.26
C VAL A 321 -5.66 -47.93 -67.97
N ASP A 322 -5.98 -49.02 -67.26
CA ASP A 322 -5.96 -50.40 -67.79
C ASP A 322 -7.18 -50.70 -68.69
N GLY A 323 -6.98 -51.55 -69.70
CA GLY A 323 -8.00 -51.88 -70.70
C GLY A 323 -9.08 -52.85 -70.22
N GLY A 324 -10.34 -52.56 -70.59
CA GLY A 324 -11.51 -53.42 -70.33
C GLY A 324 -12.11 -54.00 -71.61
N TRP A 325 -12.66 -55.22 -71.51
CA TRP A 325 -13.37 -55.86 -72.64
C TRP A 325 -14.67 -55.11 -72.97
N GLY A 326 -14.86 -54.78 -74.24
CA GLY A 326 -16.14 -54.31 -74.80
C GLY A 326 -17.20 -55.40 -74.86
N GLU A 327 -18.43 -55.00 -75.23
CA GLU A 327 -19.52 -55.94 -75.41
C GLU A 327 -19.22 -56.92 -76.56
N TRP A 328 -19.71 -58.15 -76.44
CA TRP A 328 -19.64 -59.13 -77.52
C TRP A 328 -20.52 -58.69 -78.69
N SER A 329 -20.09 -58.96 -79.92
CA SER A 329 -20.92 -58.81 -81.11
C SER A 329 -22.09 -59.80 -81.10
N ASP A 330 -23.11 -59.54 -81.92
CA ASP A 330 -24.14 -60.53 -82.21
C ASP A 330 -23.53 -61.80 -82.83
N TRP A 331 -24.21 -62.94 -82.68
CA TRP A 331 -23.78 -64.23 -83.22
C TRP A 331 -24.00 -64.32 -84.74
N GLU A 332 -22.98 -64.74 -85.48
CA GLU A 332 -23.03 -64.95 -86.94
C GLU A 332 -22.96 -66.45 -87.29
N GLU A 333 -23.87 -66.94 -88.15
CA GLU A 333 -23.92 -68.33 -88.62
C GLU A 333 -22.84 -68.61 -89.69
N GLU A 334 -22.11 -69.72 -89.55
CA GLU A 334 -21.10 -70.16 -90.52
C GLU A 334 -21.46 -71.55 -91.09
N GLY A 335 -21.90 -71.60 -92.35
CA GLY A 335 -22.09 -72.84 -93.14
C GLY A 335 -23.53 -73.36 -93.28
N ASP A 336 -23.67 -74.60 -93.78
CA ASP A 336 -24.96 -75.28 -94.00
C ASP A 336 -25.27 -76.29 -92.88
N CYS A 337 -26.55 -76.44 -92.51
CA CYS A 337 -27.05 -77.38 -91.51
C CYS A 337 -26.55 -78.82 -91.74
N SER A 338 -26.04 -79.48 -90.69
CA SER A 338 -25.34 -80.77 -90.78
C SER A 338 -26.16 -81.97 -91.28
N VAL A 339 -27.47 -81.82 -91.54
CA VAL A 339 -28.38 -82.87 -92.04
C VAL A 339 -29.38 -82.34 -93.08
N THR A 340 -29.94 -83.23 -93.92
CA THR A 340 -30.90 -82.87 -94.98
C THR A 340 -32.38 -82.96 -94.59
N CYS A 341 -32.75 -83.65 -93.50
CA CYS A 341 -34.10 -83.63 -92.88
C CYS A 341 -34.00 -83.95 -91.37
N GLY A 342 -34.96 -83.49 -90.56
CA GLY A 342 -34.90 -83.58 -89.10
C GLY A 342 -33.99 -82.54 -88.43
N GLU A 343 -33.64 -82.78 -87.17
CA GLU A 343 -32.80 -81.90 -86.36
C GLU A 343 -31.30 -82.12 -86.71
N GLY A 344 -30.60 -81.05 -87.07
CA GLY A 344 -29.14 -81.00 -87.25
C GLY A 344 -28.52 -79.89 -86.42
N MET A 345 -27.22 -79.63 -86.63
CA MET A 345 -26.51 -78.54 -85.95
C MET A 345 -25.85 -77.61 -86.98
N ILE A 346 -25.80 -76.32 -86.67
CA ILE A 346 -25.03 -75.28 -87.39
C ILE A 346 -24.10 -74.56 -86.40
N ALA A 347 -22.94 -74.10 -86.87
CA ALA A 347 -21.98 -73.37 -86.04
C ALA A 347 -22.26 -71.85 -86.10
N GLU A 348 -22.19 -71.20 -84.95
CA GLU A 348 -22.25 -69.74 -84.80
C GLU A 348 -20.99 -69.22 -84.10
N THR A 349 -20.51 -68.02 -84.45
CA THR A 349 -19.39 -67.35 -83.76
C THR A 349 -19.70 -65.89 -83.42
N HIS A 350 -19.07 -65.36 -82.37
CA HIS A 350 -19.08 -63.91 -82.05
C HIS A 350 -17.72 -63.45 -81.51
N SER A 351 -17.44 -62.14 -81.56
CA SER A 351 -16.15 -61.55 -81.15
C SER A 351 -16.32 -60.30 -80.28
N ARG A 352 -15.28 -59.95 -79.50
CA ARG A 352 -15.21 -58.71 -78.72
C ARG A 352 -13.83 -58.06 -78.81
N THR A 353 -13.79 -56.75 -78.61
CA THR A 353 -12.56 -55.93 -78.63
C THR A 353 -12.24 -55.36 -77.25
N CYS A 354 -10.97 -55.05 -76.99
CA CYS A 354 -10.49 -54.49 -75.72
C CYS A 354 -10.51 -52.96 -75.80
N ASP A 355 -11.69 -52.37 -75.67
CA ASP A 355 -11.94 -50.94 -75.93
C ASP A 355 -12.85 -50.25 -74.90
N SER A 356 -13.23 -50.95 -73.82
CA SER A 356 -14.24 -50.48 -72.86
C SER A 356 -13.77 -50.63 -71.41
N PRO A 357 -12.87 -49.76 -70.91
CA PRO A 357 -12.21 -48.65 -71.61
C PRO A 357 -10.97 -49.09 -72.40
N GLU A 358 -10.57 -48.32 -73.41
CA GLU A 358 -9.31 -48.54 -74.13
C GLU A 358 -8.10 -48.25 -73.21
N PRO A 359 -7.05 -49.10 -73.19
CA PRO A 359 -5.87 -48.84 -72.35
C PRO A 359 -5.19 -47.52 -72.74
N MET A 360 -5.03 -46.62 -71.77
CA MET A 360 -4.40 -45.30 -71.95
C MET A 360 -3.30 -45.04 -70.91
N TYR A 361 -2.36 -44.16 -71.25
CA TYR A 361 -1.26 -43.73 -70.35
C TYR A 361 -0.44 -44.88 -69.75
N GLY A 362 -0.22 -45.96 -70.53
CA GLY A 362 0.64 -47.09 -70.13
C GLY A 362 -0.06 -48.23 -69.38
N GLY A 363 -1.40 -48.26 -69.36
CA GLY A 363 -2.18 -49.36 -68.77
C GLY A 363 -2.14 -50.68 -69.57
N GLN A 364 -2.54 -51.77 -68.92
CA GLN A 364 -2.42 -53.15 -69.41
C GLN A 364 -3.53 -53.53 -70.43
N MET A 365 -3.19 -54.40 -71.39
CA MET A 365 -4.14 -54.98 -72.36
C MET A 365 -5.03 -56.06 -71.72
N CYS A 366 -6.25 -56.25 -72.24
CA CYS A 366 -7.18 -57.26 -71.76
C CYS A 366 -6.64 -58.70 -71.92
N ASN A 367 -6.93 -59.56 -70.93
CA ASN A 367 -6.47 -60.96 -70.91
C ASN A 367 -7.66 -61.92 -71.11
N GLY A 368 -7.56 -62.87 -72.06
CA GLY A 368 -8.63 -63.81 -72.44
C GLY A 368 -8.82 -63.97 -73.96
N HIS A 369 -9.71 -64.88 -74.38
CA HIS A 369 -10.04 -65.08 -75.80
C HIS A 369 -10.97 -63.96 -76.32
N SER A 370 -10.69 -63.46 -77.52
CA SER A 370 -11.45 -62.40 -78.22
C SER A 370 -12.52 -62.94 -79.17
N GLN A 371 -12.63 -64.26 -79.32
CA GLN A 371 -13.58 -64.96 -80.19
C GLN A 371 -14.10 -66.20 -79.47
N GLU A 372 -15.39 -66.48 -79.63
CA GLU A 372 -16.07 -67.64 -79.06
C GLU A 372 -17.01 -68.25 -80.11
N GLY A 373 -17.08 -69.57 -80.17
CA GLY A 373 -17.91 -70.32 -81.10
C GLY A 373 -18.81 -71.33 -80.39
N ARG A 374 -20.04 -71.50 -80.88
CA ARG A 374 -21.02 -72.46 -80.36
C ARG A 374 -21.70 -73.23 -81.49
N SER A 375 -22.24 -74.41 -81.18
CA SER A 375 -23.09 -75.17 -82.12
C SER A 375 -24.54 -75.09 -81.67
N VAL A 376 -25.42 -74.59 -82.55
CA VAL A 376 -26.85 -74.44 -82.28
C VAL A 376 -27.70 -75.37 -83.16
N PRO A 377 -28.88 -75.81 -82.71
CA PRO A 377 -29.73 -76.72 -83.47
C PRO A 377 -30.37 -76.03 -84.69
N CYS A 378 -30.34 -76.70 -85.85
CA CYS A 378 -31.08 -76.31 -87.05
C CYS A 378 -32.14 -77.37 -87.39
N ASN A 379 -33.39 -76.97 -87.64
CA ASN A 379 -34.49 -77.91 -87.90
C ASN A 379 -34.96 -77.88 -89.37
N ARG A 380 -34.88 -79.04 -90.04
CA ARG A 380 -35.55 -79.36 -91.31
C ARG A 380 -36.70 -80.35 -91.06
N SER A 381 -37.72 -80.40 -91.93
CA SER A 381 -39.04 -81.06 -91.72
C SER A 381 -39.02 -82.50 -91.14
N ALA A 382 -40.09 -82.87 -90.41
CA ALA A 382 -40.20 -84.01 -89.47
C ALA A 382 -40.27 -85.45 -90.06
N CYS A 383 -39.82 -86.44 -89.26
CA CYS A 383 -39.88 -87.90 -89.54
C CYS A 383 -40.80 -88.63 -88.51
N GLN A 384 -41.50 -89.69 -88.91
CA GLN A 384 -42.73 -90.24 -88.27
C GLN A 384 -42.54 -91.67 -87.68
N GLY A 385 -43.05 -91.96 -86.47
CA GLY A 385 -43.52 -93.31 -86.00
C GLY A 385 -42.69 -94.12 -84.95
N ILE A 386 -43.02 -94.08 -83.65
CA ILE A 386 -42.35 -94.90 -82.59
C ILE A 386 -43.28 -95.90 -81.84
N CYS A 387 -44.60 -95.78 -81.86
CA CYS A 387 -45.53 -96.83 -81.39
C CYS A 387 -46.38 -97.32 -82.58
N GLU A 388 -46.23 -98.59 -82.98
CA GLU A 388 -47.01 -99.18 -84.09
C GLU A 388 -48.19 -100.02 -83.59
N VAL A 389 -48.09 -100.68 -82.43
CA VAL A 389 -49.13 -101.56 -81.88
C VAL A 389 -49.36 -101.32 -80.39
N ASP A 390 -50.63 -101.40 -79.94
CA ASP A 390 -50.97 -101.35 -78.52
C ASP A 390 -50.51 -102.60 -77.78
N GLY A 391 -49.89 -102.39 -76.63
CA GLY A 391 -49.22 -103.42 -75.82
C GLY A 391 -47.71 -103.50 -76.03
N ASP A 392 -47.14 -102.82 -77.04
CA ASP A 392 -45.69 -102.80 -77.25
C ASP A 392 -44.99 -102.18 -76.05
N LYS A 393 -43.98 -102.90 -75.53
CA LYS A 393 -43.17 -102.45 -74.42
C LYS A 393 -41.78 -102.04 -74.90
N ILE A 394 -41.44 -100.77 -74.69
CA ILE A 394 -40.23 -100.12 -75.20
C ILE A 394 -39.36 -99.70 -74.00
N PRO A 395 -38.05 -99.95 -73.99
CA PRO A 395 -37.21 -99.62 -72.85
C PRO A 395 -37.14 -98.10 -72.67
N TYR A 396 -37.22 -97.62 -71.43
CA TYR A 396 -36.98 -96.21 -71.16
C TYR A 396 -35.49 -95.97 -70.92
N ALA A 397 -34.79 -95.51 -71.96
CA ALA A 397 -33.32 -95.41 -71.98
C ALA A 397 -32.72 -94.63 -70.79
N ARG A 398 -33.45 -93.68 -70.21
CA ARG A 398 -32.96 -92.89 -69.07
C ARG A 398 -33.04 -93.58 -67.71
N ASP A 399 -33.92 -94.56 -67.54
CA ASP A 399 -34.13 -95.23 -66.25
C ASP A 399 -34.55 -96.68 -66.50
N PHE A 400 -33.59 -97.58 -66.25
CA PHE A 400 -33.72 -99.01 -66.51
C PHE A 400 -34.76 -99.70 -65.60
N THR A 401 -35.28 -99.01 -64.58
CA THR A 401 -36.41 -99.49 -63.79
C THR A 401 -37.75 -99.15 -64.43
N LYS A 402 -37.76 -98.50 -65.60
CA LYS A 402 -38.98 -98.09 -66.31
C LYS A 402 -38.96 -98.54 -67.76
N TYR A 403 -40.16 -98.62 -68.33
CA TYR A 403 -40.40 -98.94 -69.73
C TYR A 403 -41.65 -98.21 -70.19
N TYR A 404 -41.75 -97.87 -71.46
CA TYR A 404 -43.01 -97.43 -72.05
C TYR A 404 -43.85 -98.64 -72.41
N GLU A 405 -45.15 -98.58 -72.12
CA GLU A 405 -46.15 -99.51 -72.60
C GLU A 405 -47.09 -98.73 -73.52
N CYS A 406 -47.12 -99.03 -74.80
CA CYS A 406 -48.00 -98.35 -75.75
C CYS A 406 -49.45 -98.70 -75.39
N THR A 407 -50.25 -97.69 -75.07
CA THR A 407 -51.71 -97.79 -74.85
C THR A 407 -52.37 -96.70 -75.71
N ASP A 408 -53.34 -97.04 -76.54
CA ASP A 408 -53.94 -96.15 -77.57
C ASP A 408 -52.91 -95.49 -78.52
N LYS A 409 -51.91 -96.25 -78.97
CA LYS A 409 -50.78 -95.84 -79.83
C LYS A 409 -49.91 -94.72 -79.26
N GLN A 410 -50.01 -94.48 -77.96
CA GLN A 410 -49.22 -93.51 -77.22
C GLN A 410 -48.34 -94.23 -76.20
N PRO A 411 -47.04 -93.91 -76.11
CA PRO A 411 -46.15 -94.54 -75.14
C PRO A 411 -46.48 -94.04 -73.72
N VAL A 412 -47.02 -94.89 -72.86
CA VAL A 412 -47.28 -94.57 -71.44
C VAL A 412 -46.14 -95.13 -70.58
N LEU A 413 -45.48 -94.26 -69.82
CA LEU A 413 -44.36 -94.68 -68.96
C LEU A 413 -44.86 -95.54 -67.79
N LYS A 414 -44.29 -96.73 -67.64
CA LYS A 414 -44.50 -97.69 -66.55
C LYS A 414 -43.20 -97.92 -65.79
N SER A 415 -43.34 -98.24 -64.51
CA SER A 415 -42.22 -98.64 -63.66
C SER A 415 -42.29 -100.13 -63.36
N CYS A 416 -41.14 -100.80 -63.39
CA CYS A 416 -40.99 -102.15 -62.92
C CYS A 416 -41.31 -102.26 -61.42
N PRO A 417 -41.79 -103.43 -60.95
CA PRO A 417 -41.97 -103.70 -59.54
C PRO A 417 -40.67 -103.48 -58.74
N TYR A 418 -40.83 -103.26 -57.45
CA TYR A 418 -39.71 -102.97 -56.54
C TYR A 418 -38.59 -104.02 -56.67
N ARG A 419 -37.36 -103.56 -56.93
CA ARG A 419 -36.11 -104.33 -57.18
C ARG A 419 -36.02 -105.11 -58.49
N GLN A 420 -36.83 -104.74 -59.46
CA GLN A 420 -36.72 -105.25 -60.82
C GLN A 420 -36.28 -104.16 -61.78
N ARG A 421 -35.66 -104.60 -62.88
CA ARG A 421 -35.31 -103.78 -64.03
C ARG A 421 -35.99 -104.30 -65.28
N TRP A 422 -36.23 -103.38 -66.20
CA TRP A 422 -36.63 -103.72 -67.54
C TRP A 422 -35.48 -104.46 -68.23
N GLN A 423 -35.74 -105.67 -68.72
CA GLN A 423 -34.82 -106.39 -69.59
C GLN A 423 -35.37 -106.41 -71.01
N GLN A 424 -34.63 -105.79 -71.92
CA GLN A 424 -35.04 -105.67 -73.31
C GLN A 424 -35.12 -107.01 -74.03
N SER A 425 -34.26 -107.96 -73.68
CA SER A 425 -34.27 -109.32 -74.26
C SER A 425 -35.58 -110.07 -73.99
N ASP A 426 -36.15 -109.88 -72.80
CA ASP A 426 -37.31 -110.63 -72.33
C ASP A 426 -38.62 -109.84 -72.44
N LEU A 427 -38.54 -108.55 -72.81
CA LEU A 427 -39.63 -107.59 -72.77
C LEU A 427 -40.42 -107.66 -71.45
N ALA A 428 -39.71 -107.81 -70.33
CA ALA A 428 -40.27 -107.97 -69.01
C ALA A 428 -39.38 -107.38 -67.92
N CYS A 429 -39.97 -107.14 -66.75
CA CYS A 429 -39.23 -106.76 -65.56
C CYS A 429 -38.64 -108.01 -64.89
N ALA A 430 -37.33 -108.02 -64.67
CA ALA A 430 -36.62 -109.10 -64.00
C ALA A 430 -35.82 -108.56 -62.80
N ASN A 431 -35.57 -109.39 -61.79
CA ASN A 431 -34.81 -108.98 -60.62
C ASN A 431 -33.43 -108.47 -61.03
N ILE A 432 -33.03 -107.32 -60.48
CA ILE A 432 -31.71 -106.72 -60.75
C ILE A 432 -30.59 -107.64 -60.25
N CYS A 433 -30.83 -108.31 -59.13
CA CYS A 433 -29.92 -109.29 -58.52
C CYS A 433 -30.57 -110.69 -58.55
N PRO A 434 -30.34 -111.50 -59.60
CA PRO A 434 -31.01 -112.79 -59.76
C PRO A 434 -30.53 -113.89 -58.80
N TYR A 435 -29.34 -113.77 -58.20
CA TYR A 435 -28.78 -114.76 -57.27
C TYR A 435 -28.34 -114.11 -55.94
N PHE A 436 -28.41 -114.84 -54.82
CA PHE A 436 -28.03 -114.39 -53.46
C PHE A 436 -26.50 -114.24 -53.26
N GLY A 437 -25.77 -113.74 -54.26
CA GLY A 437 -24.33 -113.50 -54.23
C GLY A 437 -23.98 -112.01 -54.15
N SER A 438 -22.77 -111.70 -53.68
CA SER A 438 -22.22 -110.34 -53.61
C SER A 438 -21.64 -109.87 -54.96
N GLU A 439 -22.31 -110.19 -56.06
CA GLU A 439 -21.82 -109.92 -57.42
C GLU A 439 -21.91 -108.42 -57.75
N MET A 440 -20.92 -107.94 -58.50
CA MET A 440 -20.92 -106.60 -59.08
C MET A 440 -21.24 -106.72 -60.57
N LEU A 441 -22.35 -106.13 -61.00
CA LEU A 441 -22.87 -106.17 -62.36
C LEU A 441 -22.71 -104.80 -63.02
N ALA A 442 -22.53 -104.74 -64.33
CA ALA A 442 -22.53 -103.46 -65.04
C ALA A 442 -23.87 -102.75 -64.91
N HIS A 443 -23.82 -101.41 -64.75
CA HIS A 443 -25.02 -100.62 -64.80
C HIS A 443 -25.52 -100.55 -66.26
N PRO A 444 -26.79 -100.87 -66.51
CA PRO A 444 -27.28 -101.20 -67.84
C PRO A 444 -27.47 -100.03 -68.81
N ASN A 445 -27.39 -98.77 -68.35
CA ASN A 445 -27.50 -97.57 -69.21
C ASN A 445 -26.48 -96.48 -68.83
N ASP A 446 -25.58 -96.75 -67.89
CA ASP A 446 -24.61 -95.75 -67.40
C ASP A 446 -23.29 -96.45 -67.17
N CYS A 447 -22.40 -96.22 -68.12
CA CYS A 447 -21.07 -96.77 -68.17
C CYS A 447 -20.18 -96.44 -66.99
N TYR A 448 -20.48 -95.33 -66.31
CA TYR A 448 -19.69 -94.85 -65.19
C TYR A 448 -20.25 -95.36 -63.86
N LYS A 449 -21.25 -96.25 -63.90
CA LYS A 449 -21.82 -96.89 -62.72
C LYS A 449 -21.74 -98.39 -62.82
N PHE A 450 -21.80 -99.03 -61.67
CA PHE A 450 -22.05 -100.46 -61.57
C PHE A 450 -22.99 -100.72 -60.41
N VAL A 451 -23.59 -101.90 -60.45
CA VAL A 451 -24.59 -102.34 -59.50
C VAL A 451 -23.97 -103.42 -58.64
N GLN A 452 -23.82 -103.17 -57.35
CA GLN A 452 -23.41 -104.20 -56.39
C GLN A 452 -24.65 -104.85 -55.77
N CYS A 453 -24.76 -106.16 -55.92
CA CYS A 453 -25.78 -106.96 -55.27
C CYS A 453 -25.34 -107.32 -53.84
N VAL A 454 -26.19 -107.07 -52.85
CA VAL A 454 -25.94 -107.39 -51.44
C VAL A 454 -27.25 -107.90 -50.84
N TRP A 455 -27.34 -109.21 -50.56
CA TRP A 455 -28.50 -109.82 -49.88
C TRP A 455 -29.85 -109.52 -50.57
N SER A 456 -29.87 -109.61 -51.91
CA SER A 456 -31.01 -109.29 -52.80
C SER A 456 -31.42 -107.81 -52.85
N PHE A 457 -30.61 -106.90 -52.31
CA PHE A 457 -30.68 -105.47 -52.58
C PHE A 457 -29.60 -105.11 -53.59
N TYR A 458 -29.83 -104.07 -54.37
CA TYR A 458 -28.82 -103.53 -55.27
C TYR A 458 -28.44 -102.12 -54.79
N ILE A 459 -27.16 -101.79 -54.92
CA ILE A 459 -26.64 -100.46 -54.66
C ILE A 459 -25.95 -100.01 -55.95
N GLU A 460 -26.39 -98.87 -56.48
CA GLU A 460 -25.68 -98.21 -57.57
C GLU A 460 -24.47 -97.49 -57.02
N ILE A 461 -23.31 -97.79 -57.58
CA ILE A 461 -22.04 -97.19 -57.20
C ILE A 461 -21.45 -96.53 -58.43
N GLN A 462 -21.11 -95.25 -58.28
CA GLN A 462 -20.42 -94.47 -59.30
C GLN A 462 -18.93 -94.83 -59.28
N CYS A 463 -18.38 -95.14 -60.45
CA CYS A 463 -16.95 -95.24 -60.65
C CYS A 463 -16.27 -93.88 -60.37
N PRO A 464 -15.05 -93.86 -59.81
CA PRO A 464 -14.28 -92.63 -59.63
C PRO A 464 -14.18 -91.81 -60.93
N SER A 465 -14.15 -90.48 -60.80
CA SER A 465 -14.07 -89.58 -61.95
C SER A 465 -12.92 -89.96 -62.89
N GLY A 466 -13.22 -90.08 -64.18
CA GLY A 466 -12.26 -90.52 -65.21
C GLY A 466 -12.13 -92.05 -65.36
N THR A 467 -13.00 -92.84 -64.72
CA THR A 467 -13.05 -94.29 -64.89
C THR A 467 -14.47 -94.77 -65.21
N ALA A 468 -14.60 -95.86 -65.98
CA ALA A 468 -15.86 -96.51 -66.31
C ALA A 468 -15.82 -98.01 -65.95
N TRP A 469 -16.98 -98.61 -65.72
CA TRP A 469 -17.08 -99.99 -65.28
C TRP A 469 -16.77 -100.97 -66.41
N SER A 470 -15.86 -101.92 -66.17
CA SER A 470 -15.58 -103.01 -67.10
C SER A 470 -16.22 -104.30 -66.61
N THR A 471 -17.16 -104.86 -67.39
CA THR A 471 -17.75 -106.19 -67.13
C THR A 471 -16.70 -107.29 -67.15
N THR A 472 -15.69 -107.17 -67.99
CA THR A 472 -14.62 -108.17 -68.13
C THR A 472 -13.68 -108.15 -66.93
N ALA A 473 -13.34 -106.97 -66.41
CA ALA A 473 -12.42 -106.84 -65.27
C ALA A 473 -13.13 -106.92 -63.91
N GLY A 474 -14.45 -106.65 -63.87
CA GLY A 474 -15.21 -106.58 -62.62
C GLY A 474 -14.79 -105.42 -61.71
N VAL A 475 -14.21 -104.36 -62.28
CA VAL A 475 -13.75 -103.14 -61.58
C VAL A 475 -13.88 -101.91 -62.49
N CYS A 476 -13.83 -100.72 -61.90
CA CYS A 476 -13.71 -99.45 -62.63
C CYS A 476 -12.28 -99.31 -63.18
N VAL A 477 -12.17 -99.11 -64.50
CA VAL A 477 -10.91 -98.89 -65.23
C VAL A 477 -10.97 -97.55 -65.95
N ASP A 478 -9.84 -97.03 -66.45
CA ASP A 478 -9.82 -95.79 -67.23
C ASP A 478 -10.82 -95.87 -68.40
N VAL A 479 -11.49 -94.76 -68.73
CA VAL A 479 -12.56 -94.73 -69.75
C VAL A 479 -12.06 -95.25 -71.11
N ALA A 480 -10.78 -95.04 -71.43
CA ALA A 480 -10.17 -95.54 -72.67
C ALA A 480 -10.13 -97.08 -72.73
N ASP A 481 -10.01 -97.75 -71.58
CA ASP A 481 -9.89 -99.20 -71.44
C ASP A 481 -11.23 -99.88 -71.10
N ALA A 482 -12.22 -99.10 -70.65
CA ALA A 482 -13.56 -99.59 -70.42
C ALA A 482 -14.27 -99.80 -71.77
N GLN A 483 -14.82 -101.01 -72.00
CA GLN A 483 -15.64 -101.30 -73.18
C GLN A 483 -17.04 -100.68 -73.04
N CYS A 484 -17.09 -99.37 -72.97
CA CYS A 484 -18.31 -98.63 -72.75
C CYS A 484 -18.87 -98.13 -74.06
N ARG A 485 -19.87 -98.88 -74.54
CA ARG A 485 -20.71 -98.52 -75.69
C ARG A 485 -22.16 -98.62 -75.25
N TYR A 486 -22.84 -97.48 -75.17
CA TYR A 486 -24.29 -97.41 -75.23
C TYR A 486 -24.67 -96.72 -76.53
#